data_AF-A0AAP9UQJ9-F1
#
_entry.id   AF-A0AAP9UQJ9-F1
#
_cell.length_a   1.000
_cell.length_b   1.000
_cell.length_c   1.000
_cell.angle_alpha   90.00
_cell.angle_beta   90.00
_cell.angle_gamma   90.00
#
_symmetry.space_group_name_H-M   'P 1'
#
loop_
_entity.id
_entity.type
_entity.pdbx_description
1 polymer ?
#
loop_
_entity_poly.entity_id
_entity_poly.type
_entity_poly.pdbx_seq_one_letter_code
_entity_poly.pdbx_strand_id
1 'polypeptide(L)'
;MFKIGYRTLKTALGTASAIYIAQLLGLHNFVSTGIITILCIQVTKKRSLQASWARFAACILAIVFSYAFFELIGYHPAVIGLMLLFFIPTTVLLKIKEGIVTSSVIILHLYMSEGITLSLVWNEFLIIITGIGVALLMNLYMPSLDKELKQYQQKIEDNFAKIFEEIERYLLTGEQDWTGKEIPETHRLINEAKTLAYRDVENHFLRHENLYYHYFKMREKQFEIIERVLPKITSISMTVEQGQMIAAFLHDLRGAIHPGNTAHKFLKRLVKMREEIEEMELPTTREEFEARAALFIFLGEMEQYLVIKSYFKGIKSPA
;
A
#
# COMPACT_ATOMS: atom_id res chain seq x y z
N MET A 1 -21.58 13.24 -0.73
CA MET A 1 -21.60 13.30 -2.21
C MET A 1 -20.86 12.06 -2.74
N PHE A 2 -21.57 11.08 -3.30
CA PHE A 2 -20.95 9.85 -3.83
C PHE A 2 -20.07 10.22 -5.03
N LYS A 3 -18.75 10.06 -4.92
CA LYS A 3 -17.83 10.22 -6.06
C LYS A 3 -17.70 8.87 -6.76
N ILE A 4 -18.05 8.81 -8.05
CA ILE A 4 -17.80 7.62 -8.87
C ILE A 4 -16.28 7.45 -8.97
N GLY A 5 -15.76 6.37 -8.41
CA GLY A 5 -14.33 6.07 -8.46
C GLY A 5 -13.88 5.70 -9.87
N TYR A 6 -12.62 5.98 -10.18
CA TYR A 6 -11.98 5.63 -11.45
C TYR A 6 -12.18 4.14 -11.82
N ARG A 7 -12.20 3.25 -10.82
CA ARG A 7 -12.47 1.81 -11.01
C ARG A 7 -13.85 1.57 -11.63
N THR A 8 -14.90 2.21 -11.13
CA THR A 8 -16.26 2.02 -11.63
C THR A 8 -16.36 2.48 -13.08
N LEU A 9 -15.72 3.60 -13.43
CA LEU A 9 -15.71 4.11 -14.80
C LEU A 9 -15.00 3.14 -15.76
N LYS A 10 -13.79 2.67 -15.44
CA LYS A 10 -13.08 1.71 -16.30
C LYS A 10 -13.80 0.37 -16.39
N THR A 11 -14.49 -0.06 -15.33
CA THR A 11 -15.31 -1.29 -15.37
C THR A 11 -16.49 -1.12 -16.31
N ALA A 12 -17.24 -0.02 -16.23
CA ALA A 12 -18.35 0.24 -17.14
C ALA A 12 -17.90 0.32 -18.60
N LEU A 13 -16.86 1.12 -18.88
CA LEU A 13 -16.31 1.29 -20.23
C LEU A 13 -15.72 -0.01 -20.79
N GLY A 14 -14.96 -0.75 -19.98
CA GLY A 14 -14.38 -2.02 -20.37
C GLY A 14 -15.44 -3.05 -20.72
N THR A 15 -16.47 -3.18 -19.89
CA THR A 15 -17.57 -4.12 -20.11
C THR A 15 -18.32 -3.81 -21.41
N ALA A 16 -18.71 -2.55 -21.59
CA ALA A 16 -19.39 -2.11 -22.79
C ALA A 16 -18.54 -2.35 -24.05
N SER A 17 -17.25 -2.00 -23.99
CA SER A 17 -16.30 -2.22 -25.08
C SER A 17 -16.14 -3.71 -25.41
N ALA A 18 -16.05 -4.57 -24.39
CA ALA A 18 -15.88 -6.00 -24.59
C ALA A 18 -17.10 -6.66 -25.22
N ILE A 19 -18.31 -6.27 -24.79
CA ILE A 19 -19.57 -6.73 -25.40
C ILE A 19 -19.63 -6.27 -26.86
N TYR A 20 -19.33 -4.99 -27.13
CA TYR A 20 -19.36 -4.45 -28.47
C TYR A 20 -18.35 -5.15 -29.41
N ILE A 21 -17.12 -5.38 -28.95
CA ILE A 21 -16.10 -6.12 -29.71
C ILE A 21 -16.58 -7.57 -29.96
N ALA A 22 -17.14 -8.24 -28.96
CA ALA A 22 -17.67 -9.60 -29.14
C ALA A 22 -18.82 -9.66 -30.14
N GLN A 23 -19.68 -8.63 -30.20
CA GLN A 23 -20.74 -8.52 -31.21
C GLN A 23 -20.17 -8.34 -32.62
N LEU A 24 -19.15 -7.49 -32.78
CA LEU A 24 -18.48 -7.28 -34.07
C LEU A 24 -17.79 -8.56 -34.58
N LEU A 25 -17.26 -9.37 -33.66
CA LEU A 25 -16.66 -10.67 -33.97
C LEU A 25 -17.70 -11.78 -34.23
N GLY A 26 -19.00 -11.48 -34.10
CA GLY A 26 -20.07 -12.45 -34.31
C GLY A 26 -20.12 -13.57 -33.27
N LEU A 27 -19.61 -13.34 -32.05
CA LEU A 27 -19.56 -14.36 -31.00
C LEU A 27 -20.95 -14.64 -30.43
N HIS A 28 -21.27 -15.92 -30.27
CA HIS A 28 -22.46 -16.33 -29.52
C HIS A 28 -22.26 -16.04 -28.03
N ASN A 29 -23.33 -15.74 -27.29
CA ASN A 29 -23.27 -15.39 -25.87
C ASN A 29 -22.31 -14.24 -25.52
N PHE A 30 -22.21 -13.22 -26.38
CA PHE A 30 -21.35 -12.04 -26.21
C PHE A 30 -21.49 -11.32 -24.84
N VAL A 31 -22.63 -11.47 -24.15
CA VAL A 31 -22.84 -10.92 -22.80
C VAL A 31 -21.82 -11.47 -21.80
N SER A 32 -21.42 -12.74 -21.94
CA SER A 32 -20.46 -13.40 -21.06
C SER A 32 -19.05 -12.81 -21.19
N THR A 33 -18.70 -12.27 -22.36
CA THR A 33 -17.48 -11.47 -22.54
C THR A 33 -17.48 -10.26 -21.60
N GLY A 34 -18.63 -9.60 -21.44
CA GLY A 34 -18.83 -8.52 -20.48
C GLY A 34 -18.62 -8.98 -19.04
N ILE A 35 -19.22 -10.10 -18.65
CA ILE A 35 -19.08 -10.68 -17.29
C ILE A 35 -17.61 -11.00 -16.99
N ILE A 36 -16.91 -11.65 -17.92
CA ILE A 36 -15.47 -11.95 -17.79
C ILE A 36 -14.66 -10.66 -17.65
N THR A 37 -14.97 -9.63 -18.43
CA THR A 37 -14.29 -8.33 -18.37
C THR A 37 -14.45 -7.67 -17.01
N ILE A 38 -15.68 -7.61 -16.47
CA ILE A 38 -15.95 -7.03 -15.14
C ILE A 38 -15.11 -7.73 -14.08
N LEU A 39 -15.09 -9.06 -14.09
CA LEU A 39 -14.36 -9.86 -13.10
C LEU A 39 -12.85 -9.70 -13.26
N CYS A 40 -12.35 -9.54 -14.49
CA CYS A 40 -10.93 -9.35 -14.80
C CYS A 40 -10.40 -7.96 -14.43
N ILE A 41 -11.24 -6.93 -14.34
CA ILE A 41 -10.79 -5.58 -13.97
C ILE A 41 -10.43 -5.49 -12.48
N GLN A 42 -9.11 -5.48 -12.23
CA GLN A 42 -8.50 -5.37 -10.90
C GLN A 42 -8.07 -3.94 -10.51
N VAL A 43 -7.68 -3.78 -9.25
CA VAL A 43 -7.26 -2.49 -8.67
C VAL A 43 -5.86 -2.08 -9.12
N THR A 44 -4.95 -3.04 -9.30
CA THR A 44 -3.56 -2.80 -9.68
C THR A 44 -3.18 -3.58 -10.94
N LYS A 45 -2.17 -3.11 -11.69
CA LYS A 45 -1.77 -3.76 -12.94
C LYS A 45 -1.25 -5.17 -12.70
N LYS A 46 -0.42 -5.34 -11.66
CA LYS A 46 0.12 -6.65 -11.24
C LYS A 46 -0.98 -7.65 -10.92
N ARG A 47 -1.94 -7.25 -10.08
CA ARG A 47 -3.07 -8.11 -9.72
C ARG A 47 -3.95 -8.41 -10.94
N SER A 48 -4.11 -7.46 -11.86
CA SER A 48 -4.82 -7.68 -13.12
C SER A 48 -4.21 -8.81 -13.93
N LEU A 49 -2.88 -8.77 -14.13
CA LEU A 49 -2.18 -9.77 -14.92
C LEU A 49 -2.26 -11.16 -14.27
N GLN A 50 -2.02 -11.24 -12.96
CA GLN A 50 -2.12 -12.48 -12.20
C GLN A 50 -3.53 -13.08 -12.27
N ALA A 51 -4.56 -12.25 -12.08
CA ALA A 51 -5.94 -12.70 -12.10
C ALA A 51 -6.39 -13.10 -13.52
N SER A 52 -5.96 -12.37 -14.55
CA SER A 52 -6.21 -12.74 -15.95
C SER A 52 -5.56 -14.07 -16.31
N TRP A 53 -4.32 -14.32 -15.86
CA TRP A 53 -3.65 -15.60 -16.09
C TRP A 53 -4.36 -16.76 -15.39
N ALA A 54 -4.69 -16.60 -14.11
CA ALA A 54 -5.42 -17.61 -13.35
C ALA A 54 -6.78 -17.94 -13.99
N ARG A 55 -7.51 -16.91 -14.45
CA ARG A 55 -8.79 -17.08 -15.15
C ARG A 55 -8.65 -17.78 -16.48
N PHE A 56 -7.68 -17.38 -17.30
CA PHE A 56 -7.42 -18.04 -18.57
C PHE A 56 -7.17 -19.53 -18.36
N ALA A 57 -6.22 -19.89 -17.48
CA ALA A 57 -5.90 -21.28 -17.19
C ALA A 57 -7.10 -22.06 -16.63
N ALA A 58 -7.89 -21.46 -15.72
CA ALA A 58 -9.07 -22.11 -15.15
C ALA A 58 -10.19 -22.31 -16.17
N CYS A 59 -10.38 -21.38 -17.12
CA CYS A 59 -11.39 -21.54 -18.17
C CYS A 59 -10.99 -22.63 -19.16
N ILE A 60 -9.71 -22.73 -19.54
CA ILE A 60 -9.22 -23.85 -20.36
C ILE A 60 -9.42 -25.19 -19.64
N LEU A 61 -9.08 -25.25 -18.35
CA LEU A 61 -9.32 -26.44 -17.53
C LEU A 61 -10.81 -26.78 -17.46
N ALA A 62 -11.67 -25.78 -17.33
CA ALA A 62 -13.11 -25.96 -17.29
C ALA A 62 -13.65 -26.58 -18.58
N ILE A 63 -13.16 -26.15 -19.75
CA ILE A 63 -13.53 -26.74 -21.04
C ILE A 63 -13.16 -28.23 -21.09
N VAL A 64 -11.96 -28.59 -20.61
CA VAL A 64 -11.50 -30.00 -20.54
C VAL A 64 -12.39 -30.82 -19.60
N PHE A 65 -12.71 -30.28 -18.43
CA PHE A 65 -13.61 -30.94 -17.47
C PHE A 65 -15.03 -31.08 -18.03
N SER A 66 -15.58 -30.05 -18.66
CA SER A 66 -16.90 -30.10 -19.28
C SER A 66 -16.96 -31.15 -20.38
N TYR A 67 -15.93 -31.26 -21.22
CA TYR A 67 -15.84 -32.35 -22.20
C TYR A 67 -15.83 -33.72 -21.53
N ALA A 68 -14.97 -33.92 -20.53
CA ALA A 68 -14.87 -35.20 -19.83
C ALA A 68 -16.16 -35.61 -19.10
N PHE A 69 -16.87 -34.68 -18.46
CA PHE A 69 -18.06 -35.02 -17.67
C PHE A 69 -19.34 -35.06 -18.51
N PHE A 70 -19.55 -34.08 -19.40
CA PHE A 70 -20.81 -34.00 -20.16
C PHE A 70 -20.88 -35.03 -21.30
N GLU A 71 -19.79 -35.29 -22.01
CA GLU A 71 -19.80 -36.30 -23.09
C GLU A 71 -19.73 -37.74 -22.57
N LEU A 72 -19.14 -37.98 -21.39
CA LEU A 72 -19.07 -39.34 -20.81
C LEU A 72 -20.30 -39.72 -19.96
N ILE A 73 -20.91 -38.75 -19.27
CA ILE A 73 -21.99 -39.03 -18.31
C ILE A 73 -23.33 -38.48 -18.81
N GLY A 74 -23.35 -37.25 -19.33
CA GLY A 74 -24.54 -36.62 -19.89
C GLY A 74 -24.81 -35.20 -19.37
N TYR A 75 -25.82 -34.56 -19.97
CA TYR A 75 -26.19 -33.17 -19.77
C TYR A 75 -27.33 -33.02 -18.75
N HIS A 76 -27.07 -33.34 -17.48
CA HIS A 76 -28.04 -33.14 -16.39
C HIS A 76 -27.43 -32.34 -15.22
N PRO A 77 -28.25 -31.61 -14.42
CA PRO A 77 -27.74 -30.75 -13.35
C PRO A 77 -26.89 -31.46 -12.30
N ALA A 78 -27.17 -32.74 -12.03
CA ALA A 78 -26.37 -33.55 -11.11
C ALA A 78 -24.91 -33.71 -11.57
N VAL A 79 -24.68 -33.77 -12.89
CA VAL A 79 -23.34 -33.89 -13.48
C VAL A 79 -22.54 -32.60 -13.29
N ILE A 80 -23.18 -31.43 -13.37
CA ILE A 80 -22.53 -30.15 -13.05
C ILE A 80 -22.04 -30.16 -11.59
N GLY A 81 -22.89 -30.59 -10.66
CA GLY A 81 -22.54 -30.68 -9.24
C GLY A 81 -21.34 -31.61 -9.00
N LEU A 82 -21.36 -32.79 -9.61
CA LEU A 82 -20.27 -33.75 -9.55
C LEU A 82 -18.98 -33.17 -10.15
N MET A 83 -19.07 -32.56 -11.33
CA MET A 83 -17.93 -31.95 -12.01
C MET A 83 -17.31 -30.82 -11.16
N LEU A 84 -18.13 -29.95 -10.56
CA LEU A 84 -17.65 -28.88 -9.67
C LEU A 84 -16.92 -29.42 -8.43
N LEU A 85 -17.36 -30.57 -7.90
CA LEU A 85 -16.70 -31.25 -6.78
C LEU A 85 -15.26 -31.63 -7.10
N PHE A 86 -14.95 -32.00 -8.36
CA PHE A 86 -13.58 -32.29 -8.80
C PHE A 86 -12.84 -31.05 -9.33
N PHE A 87 -13.54 -30.17 -10.04
CA PHE A 87 -12.96 -28.98 -10.65
C PHE A 87 -12.43 -27.99 -9.60
N ILE A 88 -13.21 -27.69 -8.55
CA ILE A 88 -12.81 -26.71 -7.53
C ILE A 88 -11.51 -27.14 -6.82
N PRO A 89 -11.38 -28.36 -6.26
CA PRO A 89 -10.11 -28.82 -5.67
C PRO A 89 -8.95 -28.76 -6.65
N THR A 90 -9.16 -29.12 -7.91
CA THR A 90 -8.12 -29.06 -8.96
C THR A 90 -7.64 -27.62 -9.18
N THR A 91 -8.55 -26.64 -9.25
CA THR A 91 -8.16 -25.22 -9.37
C THR A 91 -7.41 -24.70 -8.14
N VAL A 92 -7.72 -25.21 -6.95
CA VAL A 92 -7.00 -24.85 -5.71
C VAL A 92 -5.58 -25.43 -5.72
N LEU A 93 -5.43 -26.70 -6.11
CA LEU A 93 -4.12 -27.37 -6.24
C LEU A 93 -3.22 -26.64 -7.24
N LEU A 94 -3.78 -26.20 -8.38
CA LEU A 94 -3.07 -25.46 -9.41
C LEU A 94 -2.90 -23.96 -9.10
N LYS A 95 -3.40 -23.47 -7.94
CA LYS A 95 -3.37 -22.06 -7.52
C LYS A 95 -4.06 -21.09 -8.48
N ILE A 96 -5.09 -21.55 -9.20
CA ILE A 96 -5.88 -20.77 -10.18
C ILE A 96 -7.34 -20.53 -9.73
N LYS A 97 -7.60 -20.61 -8.42
CA LYS A 97 -8.94 -20.47 -7.81
C LYS A 97 -9.68 -19.16 -8.14
N GLU A 98 -8.98 -18.09 -8.50
CA GLU A 98 -9.61 -16.83 -8.93
C GLU A 98 -10.46 -16.97 -10.19
N GLY A 99 -10.24 -18.05 -10.95
CA GLY A 99 -10.98 -18.38 -12.15
C GLY A 99 -12.26 -19.18 -11.96
N ILE A 100 -12.58 -19.66 -10.75
CA ILE A 100 -13.75 -20.53 -10.53
C ILE A 100 -15.05 -19.87 -11.03
N VAL A 101 -15.30 -18.61 -10.64
CA VAL A 101 -16.53 -17.90 -11.01
C VAL A 101 -16.64 -17.68 -12.52
N THR A 102 -15.53 -17.31 -13.18
CA THR A 102 -15.52 -17.13 -14.65
C THR A 102 -15.68 -18.44 -15.39
N SER A 103 -15.05 -19.50 -14.89
CA SER A 103 -15.17 -20.86 -15.45
C SER A 103 -16.60 -21.39 -15.36
N SER A 104 -17.34 -21.09 -14.27
CA SER A 104 -18.74 -21.48 -14.14
C SER A 104 -19.63 -20.93 -15.26
N VAL A 105 -19.34 -19.74 -15.78
CA VAL A 105 -20.08 -19.18 -16.93
C VAL A 105 -19.86 -20.02 -18.19
N ILE A 106 -18.61 -20.39 -18.46
CA ILE A 106 -18.23 -21.25 -19.60
C ILE A 106 -18.86 -22.64 -19.46
N ILE A 107 -18.78 -23.22 -18.27
CA ILE A 107 -19.40 -24.53 -17.96
C ILE A 107 -20.89 -24.52 -18.27
N LEU A 108 -21.60 -23.47 -17.86
CA LEU A 108 -23.05 -23.36 -18.08
C LEU A 108 -23.40 -23.18 -19.55
N HIS A 109 -22.59 -22.46 -20.33
CA HIS A 109 -22.78 -22.36 -21.78
C HIS A 109 -22.61 -23.72 -22.47
N LEU A 110 -21.56 -24.46 -22.13
CA LEU A 110 -21.31 -25.80 -22.68
C LEU A 110 -22.42 -26.77 -22.29
N TYR A 111 -22.92 -26.68 -21.05
CA TYR A 111 -24.07 -27.46 -20.58
C TYR A 111 -25.34 -27.14 -21.37
N MET A 112 -25.65 -25.86 -21.57
CA MET A 112 -26.86 -25.43 -22.28
C MET A 112 -26.86 -25.78 -23.77
N SER A 113 -25.68 -25.99 -24.37
CA SER A 113 -25.57 -26.34 -25.78
C SER A 113 -25.90 -27.81 -26.08
N GLU A 114 -26.04 -28.65 -25.03
CA GLU A 114 -26.35 -30.10 -25.14
C GLU A 114 -25.44 -30.86 -26.13
N GLY A 115 -24.20 -30.39 -26.29
CA GLY A 115 -23.20 -30.98 -27.17
C GLY A 115 -21.95 -30.09 -27.33
N ILE A 116 -20.76 -30.64 -27.10
CA ILE A 116 -19.50 -29.89 -27.19
C ILE A 116 -18.89 -30.06 -28.59
N THR A 117 -19.20 -29.11 -29.48
CA THR A 117 -18.61 -29.05 -30.82
C THR A 117 -17.31 -28.22 -30.84
N LEU A 118 -16.42 -28.48 -31.81
CA LEU A 118 -15.20 -27.70 -31.98
C LEU A 118 -15.48 -26.21 -32.21
N SER A 119 -16.55 -25.88 -32.95
CA SER A 119 -17.01 -24.50 -33.15
C SER A 119 -17.43 -23.82 -31.85
N LEU A 120 -18.10 -24.55 -30.95
CA LEU A 120 -18.50 -24.01 -29.65
C LEU A 120 -17.27 -23.75 -28.76
N VAL A 121 -16.32 -24.70 -28.72
CA VAL A 121 -15.06 -24.52 -27.99
C VAL A 121 -14.29 -23.31 -28.51
N TRP A 122 -14.24 -23.13 -29.83
CA TRP A 122 -13.60 -21.96 -30.43
C TRP A 122 -14.32 -20.65 -30.08
N ASN A 123 -15.65 -20.64 -30.07
CA ASN A 123 -16.44 -19.49 -29.64
C ASN A 123 -16.13 -19.12 -28.17
N GLU A 124 -16.15 -20.09 -27.26
CA GLU A 124 -15.83 -19.85 -25.84
C GLU A 124 -14.39 -19.36 -25.65
N PHE A 125 -13.44 -19.90 -26.41
CA PHE A 125 -12.06 -19.43 -26.41
C PHE A 125 -11.97 -17.94 -26.80
N LEU A 126 -12.68 -17.52 -27.85
CA LEU A 126 -12.71 -16.12 -28.29
C LEU A 126 -13.40 -15.21 -27.28
N ILE A 127 -14.47 -15.66 -26.61
CA ILE A 127 -15.11 -14.93 -25.50
C ILE A 127 -14.10 -14.66 -24.39
N ILE A 128 -13.35 -15.69 -23.97
CA ILE A 128 -12.35 -15.59 -22.91
C ILE A 128 -11.25 -14.60 -23.30
N ILE A 129 -10.66 -14.75 -24.50
CA ILE A 129 -9.59 -13.89 -24.99
C ILE A 129 -10.05 -12.43 -25.10
N THR A 130 -11.24 -12.21 -25.65
CA THR A 130 -11.79 -10.85 -25.81
C THR A 130 -12.02 -10.20 -24.45
N GLY A 131 -12.66 -10.90 -23.51
CA GLY A 131 -12.96 -10.35 -22.19
C GLY A 131 -11.70 -10.07 -21.36
N ILE A 132 -10.75 -11.01 -21.36
CA ILE A 132 -9.46 -10.83 -20.68
C ILE A 132 -8.65 -9.72 -21.35
N GLY A 133 -8.60 -9.68 -22.68
CA GLY A 133 -7.85 -8.70 -23.45
C GLY A 133 -8.32 -7.27 -23.17
N VAL A 134 -9.64 -7.03 -23.24
CA VAL A 134 -10.22 -5.72 -22.93
C VAL A 134 -9.99 -5.34 -21.47
N ALA A 135 -10.14 -6.27 -20.52
CA ALA A 135 -9.87 -5.99 -19.12
C ALA A 135 -8.41 -5.59 -18.85
N LEU A 136 -7.45 -6.27 -19.50
CA LEU A 136 -6.03 -5.93 -19.40
C LEU A 136 -5.75 -4.56 -20.00
N LEU A 137 -6.30 -4.25 -21.19
CA LEU A 137 -6.17 -2.94 -21.82
C LEU A 137 -6.70 -1.82 -20.92
N MET A 138 -7.88 -2.00 -20.33
CA MET A 138 -8.44 -1.02 -19.38
C MET A 138 -7.59 -0.85 -18.13
N ASN A 139 -6.88 -1.88 -17.69
CA ASN A 139 -6.01 -1.83 -16.52
C ASN A 139 -4.59 -1.32 -16.82
N LEU A 140 -4.16 -1.23 -18.07
CA LEU A 140 -2.89 -0.60 -18.42
C LEU A 140 -2.90 0.91 -18.14
N TYR A 141 -4.05 1.56 -18.30
CA TYR A 141 -4.22 2.98 -18.00
C TYR A 141 -4.47 3.16 -16.49
N MET A 142 -3.42 3.49 -15.73
CA MET A 142 -3.54 3.92 -14.32
C MET A 142 -2.84 5.26 -14.14
N PRO A 143 -3.52 6.25 -13.52
CA PRO A 143 -2.91 7.54 -13.24
C PRO A 143 -1.79 7.40 -12.22
N SER A 144 -0.77 8.26 -12.32
CA SER A 144 0.33 8.33 -11.35
C SER A 144 -0.18 8.80 -9.99
N LEU A 145 0.23 8.12 -8.92
CA LEU A 145 -0.12 8.51 -7.54
C LEU A 145 0.90 9.50 -6.92
N ASP A 146 1.94 9.88 -7.67
CA ASP A 146 3.06 10.72 -7.21
C ASP A 146 2.62 12.02 -6.53
N LYS A 147 1.60 12.71 -7.08
CA LYS A 147 1.08 13.96 -6.50
C LYS A 147 0.44 13.74 -5.13
N GLU A 148 -0.36 12.69 -4.98
CA GLU A 148 -1.02 12.35 -3.71
C GLU A 148 0.02 11.90 -2.67
N LEU A 149 0.98 11.07 -3.07
CA LEU A 149 2.08 10.62 -2.21
C LEU A 149 2.92 11.80 -1.72
N LYS A 150 3.23 12.78 -2.58
CA LYS A 150 3.94 14.01 -2.19
C LYS A 150 3.14 14.85 -1.18
N GLN A 151 1.81 14.93 -1.33
CA GLN A 151 0.96 15.62 -0.36
C GLN A 151 0.95 14.94 1.00
N TYR A 152 0.86 13.60 1.04
CA TYR A 152 0.98 12.85 2.29
C TYR A 152 2.34 13.05 2.95
N GLN A 153 3.42 13.01 2.15
CA GLN A 153 4.76 13.30 2.63
C GLN A 153 4.84 14.67 3.30
N GLN A 154 4.39 15.74 2.62
CA GLN A 154 4.46 17.10 3.15
C GLN A 154 3.67 17.23 4.47
N LYS A 155 2.44 16.72 4.52
CA LYS A 155 1.64 16.76 5.76
C LYS A 155 2.28 16.01 6.93
N ILE A 156 2.90 14.86 6.66
CA ILE A 156 3.61 14.10 7.70
C ILE A 156 4.85 14.87 8.17
N GLU A 157 5.60 15.48 7.25
CA GLU A 157 6.77 16.31 7.57
C GLU A 157 6.38 17.54 8.39
N ASP A 158 5.29 18.22 8.02
CA ASP A 158 4.74 19.38 8.73
C ASP A 158 4.29 19.01 10.14
N ASN A 159 3.60 17.88 10.31
CA ASN A 159 3.19 17.41 11.64
C ASN A 159 4.39 17.04 12.52
N PHE A 160 5.40 16.37 11.97
CA PHE A 160 6.64 16.08 12.70
C PHE A 160 7.32 17.38 13.13
N ALA A 161 7.40 18.36 12.23
CA ALA A 161 7.99 19.66 12.53
C ALA A 161 7.22 20.38 13.64
N LYS A 162 5.88 20.29 13.62
CA LYS A 162 5.03 20.85 14.66
C LYS A 162 5.21 20.17 16.01
N ILE A 163 5.29 18.83 16.04
CA ILE A 163 5.55 18.09 17.28
C ILE A 163 6.91 18.48 17.89
N PHE A 164 7.97 18.60 17.07
CA PHE A 164 9.28 19.04 17.56
C PHE A 164 9.30 20.49 18.03
N GLU A 165 8.54 21.38 17.40
CA GLU A 165 8.35 22.76 17.87
C GLU A 165 7.69 22.82 19.25
N GLU A 166 6.68 21.97 19.51
CA GLU A 166 6.00 21.93 20.81
C GLU A 166 6.89 21.30 21.90
N ILE A 167 7.72 20.30 21.56
CA ILE A 167 8.75 19.78 22.47
C ILE A 167 9.79 20.86 22.79
N GLU A 168 10.26 21.61 21.78
CA GLU A 168 11.18 22.75 21.93
C GLU A 168 10.58 23.80 22.87
N ARG A 169 9.33 24.21 22.63
CA ARG A 169 8.62 25.18 23.48
C ARG A 169 8.50 24.69 24.92
N TYR A 170 8.08 23.43 25.13
CA TYR A 170 7.94 22.86 26.46
C TYR A 170 9.27 22.85 27.22
N LEU A 171 10.39 22.49 26.57
CA LEU A 171 11.71 22.50 27.20
C LEU A 171 12.19 23.89 27.59
N LEU A 172 11.75 24.94 26.90
CA LEU A 172 12.15 26.32 27.16
C LEU A 172 11.23 27.04 28.17
N THR A 173 9.91 26.81 28.11
CA THR A 173 8.92 27.57 28.88
C THR A 173 8.20 26.75 29.95
N GLY A 174 8.20 25.42 29.84
CA GLY A 174 7.41 24.52 30.69
C GLY A 174 5.90 24.54 30.42
N GLU A 175 5.44 25.25 29.38
CA GLU A 175 4.02 25.40 29.06
C GLU A 175 3.42 24.11 28.48
N GLN A 176 2.24 23.70 28.97
CA GLN A 176 1.55 22.45 28.60
C GLN A 176 0.23 22.69 27.86
N ASP A 177 0.09 23.78 27.11
CA ASP A 177 -1.14 24.12 26.37
C ASP A 177 -1.31 23.32 25.06
N TRP A 178 -0.30 22.54 24.65
CA TRP A 178 -0.36 21.74 23.43
C TRP A 178 -1.35 20.57 23.52
N THR A 179 -2.32 20.56 22.61
CA THR A 179 -3.39 19.55 22.55
C THR A 179 -2.97 18.17 22.04
N GLY A 180 -1.80 18.03 21.40
CA GLY A 180 -1.36 16.76 20.83
C GLY A 180 -2.10 16.28 19.58
N LYS A 181 -2.93 17.12 18.94
CA LYS A 181 -3.78 16.74 17.79
C LYS A 181 -3.01 16.14 16.60
N GLU A 182 -1.75 16.54 16.43
CA GLU A 182 -0.87 16.08 15.35
C GLU A 182 -0.53 14.59 15.48
N ILE A 183 -0.54 14.03 16.69
CA ILE A 183 -0.20 12.62 16.96
C ILE A 183 -1.19 11.66 16.27
N PRO A 184 -2.51 11.66 16.60
CA PRO A 184 -3.46 10.76 15.95
C PRO A 184 -3.60 11.05 14.45
N GLU A 185 -3.46 12.31 14.02
CA GLU A 185 -3.48 12.65 12.60
C GLU A 185 -2.31 12.02 11.86
N THR A 186 -1.10 12.12 12.39
CA THR A 186 0.13 11.57 11.78
C THR A 186 0.06 10.05 11.67
N HIS A 187 -0.42 9.37 12.71
CA HIS A 187 -0.64 7.92 12.67
C HIS A 187 -1.57 7.51 11.52
N ARG A 188 -2.70 8.22 11.36
CA ARG A 188 -3.64 7.98 10.26
C ARG A 188 -3.00 8.25 8.90
N LEU A 189 -2.32 9.39 8.75
CA LEU A 189 -1.67 9.79 7.50
C LEU A 189 -0.60 8.79 7.05
N ILE A 190 0.23 8.29 7.97
CA ILE A 190 1.28 7.29 7.67
C ILE A 190 0.64 5.98 7.16
N ASN A 191 -0.41 5.50 7.82
CA ASN A 191 -1.10 4.27 7.41
C ASN A 191 -1.75 4.37 6.03
N GLU A 192 -2.43 5.49 5.75
CA GLU A 192 -3.02 5.79 4.44
C GLU A 192 -1.94 5.90 3.36
N ALA A 193 -0.87 6.65 3.65
CA ALA A 193 0.25 6.87 2.72
C ALA A 193 0.98 5.57 2.38
N LYS A 194 1.23 4.70 3.36
CA LYS A 194 1.83 3.37 3.12
C LYS A 194 0.96 2.50 2.23
N THR A 195 -0.36 2.50 2.46
CA THR A 195 -1.32 1.73 1.65
C THR A 195 -1.35 2.24 0.21
N LEU A 196 -1.32 3.57 0.03
CA LEU A 196 -1.28 4.20 -1.28
C LEU A 196 0.05 3.91 -2.00
N ALA A 197 1.18 4.04 -1.31
CA ALA A 197 2.50 3.75 -1.85
C ALA A 197 2.63 2.28 -2.27
N TYR A 198 2.08 1.34 -1.49
CA TYR A 198 2.06 -0.07 -1.86
C TYR A 198 1.25 -0.33 -3.14
N ARG A 199 0.10 0.35 -3.33
CA ARG A 199 -0.64 0.29 -4.59
C ARG A 199 0.14 0.84 -5.77
N ASP A 200 0.87 1.94 -5.59
CA ASP A 200 1.69 2.54 -6.65
C ASP A 200 2.79 1.57 -7.12
N VAL A 201 3.43 0.87 -6.17
CA VAL A 201 4.40 -0.20 -6.44
C VAL A 201 3.79 -1.31 -7.30
N GLU A 202 2.56 -1.76 -7.00
CA GLU A 202 1.89 -2.78 -7.81
C GLU A 202 1.49 -2.29 -9.22
N ASN A 203 1.53 -0.98 -9.48
CA ASN A 203 1.20 -0.36 -10.76
C ASN A 203 2.40 -0.08 -11.65
N HIS A 204 3.60 -0.01 -11.08
CA HIS A 204 4.84 0.22 -11.80
C HIS A 204 5.68 -1.06 -11.89
N PHE A 205 5.57 -1.79 -13.00
CA PHE A 205 6.37 -3.00 -13.23
C PHE A 205 7.86 -2.73 -13.50
N LEU A 206 8.19 -1.53 -13.98
CA LEU A 206 9.54 -1.17 -14.46
C LEU A 206 10.32 -0.25 -13.51
N ARG A 207 9.64 0.58 -12.69
CA ARG A 207 10.31 1.39 -11.66
C ARG A 207 10.70 0.45 -10.52
N HIS A 208 11.98 0.11 -10.44
CA HIS A 208 12.57 -0.73 -9.39
C HIS A 208 12.59 -0.09 -8.00
N GLU A 209 12.04 1.11 -7.84
CA GLU A 209 12.28 1.92 -6.67
C GLU A 209 10.98 2.18 -5.90
N ASN A 210 10.78 1.36 -4.86
CA ASN A 210 9.74 1.48 -3.84
C ASN A 210 9.96 2.71 -2.91
N LEU A 211 10.44 3.84 -3.44
CA LEU A 211 10.98 4.97 -2.69
C LEU A 211 9.98 5.50 -1.67
N TYR A 212 8.76 5.81 -2.09
CA TYR A 212 7.71 6.31 -1.19
C TYR A 212 7.32 5.28 -0.12
N TYR A 213 7.24 4.00 -0.47
CA TYR A 213 6.93 2.95 0.50
C TYR A 213 8.01 2.85 1.58
N HIS A 214 9.29 2.82 1.17
CA HIS A 214 10.41 2.81 2.12
C HIS A 214 10.49 4.11 2.94
N TYR A 215 10.18 5.25 2.34
CA TYR A 215 10.09 6.54 3.01
C TYR A 215 9.03 6.54 4.11
N PHE A 216 7.79 6.15 3.81
CA PHE A 216 6.73 6.12 4.82
C PHE A 216 6.96 5.05 5.89
N LYS A 217 7.55 3.90 5.54
CA LYS A 217 7.97 2.89 6.51
C LYS A 217 9.09 3.40 7.45
N MET A 218 9.99 4.23 6.92
CA MET A 218 11.01 4.91 7.72
C MET A 218 10.36 5.94 8.66
N ARG A 219 9.44 6.75 8.16
CA ARG A 219 8.69 7.74 8.97
C ARG A 219 7.83 7.10 10.05
N GLU A 220 7.22 5.95 9.78
CA GLU A 220 6.50 5.17 10.80
C GLU A 220 7.40 4.85 12.00
N LYS A 221 8.58 4.27 11.76
CA LYS A 221 9.54 3.95 12.84
C LYS A 221 10.03 5.20 13.58
N GLN A 222 10.22 6.30 12.85
CA GLN A 222 10.57 7.57 13.46
C GLN A 222 9.43 8.11 14.35
N PHE A 223 8.19 7.96 13.90
CA PHE A 223 7.01 8.37 14.66
C PHE A 223 6.85 7.56 15.96
N GLU A 224 7.08 6.24 15.91
CA GLU A 224 7.10 5.38 17.11
C GLU A 224 8.11 5.88 18.17
N ILE A 225 9.26 6.39 17.74
CA ILE A 225 10.24 7.01 18.65
C ILE A 225 9.69 8.30 19.24
N ILE A 226 9.07 9.15 18.42
CA ILE A 226 8.43 10.40 18.88
C ILE A 226 7.39 10.10 19.96
N GLU A 227 6.52 9.12 19.73
CA GLU A 227 5.50 8.69 20.70
C GLU A 227 6.13 8.19 22.01
N ARG A 228 7.26 7.46 21.92
CA ARG A 228 7.99 6.93 23.08
C ARG A 228 8.69 8.01 23.90
N VAL A 229 9.16 9.09 23.27
CA VAL A 229 9.86 10.17 23.98
C VAL A 229 8.93 11.18 24.65
N LEU A 230 7.72 11.37 24.12
CA LEU A 230 6.80 12.39 24.61
C LEU A 230 6.53 12.30 26.12
N PRO A 231 6.16 11.13 26.69
CA PRO A 231 5.94 11.01 28.13
C PRO A 231 7.18 11.34 28.98
N LYS A 232 8.38 11.05 28.46
CA LYS A 232 9.66 11.31 29.15
C LYS A 232 9.98 12.79 29.19
N ILE A 233 9.66 13.52 28.12
CA ILE A 233 9.80 14.97 28.08
C ILE A 233 8.80 15.59 29.06
N THR A 234 7.52 15.20 29.01
CA THR A 234 6.48 15.80 29.86
C THR A 234 6.65 15.52 31.36
N SER A 235 7.51 14.56 31.74
CA SER A 235 7.86 14.32 33.15
C SER A 235 8.92 15.27 33.71
N ILE A 236 9.53 16.12 32.88
CA ILE A 236 10.57 17.06 33.31
C ILE A 236 9.91 18.20 34.09
N SER A 237 10.14 18.23 35.40
CA SER A 237 9.57 19.21 36.33
C SER A 237 10.39 20.49 36.49
N MET A 238 11.62 20.51 35.94
CA MET A 238 12.59 21.59 36.12
C MET A 238 13.31 21.89 34.81
N THR A 239 13.38 23.18 34.44
CA THR A 239 14.20 23.65 33.32
C THR A 239 15.68 23.63 33.72
N VAL A 240 16.49 22.92 32.95
CA VAL A 240 17.95 22.82 33.12
C VAL A 240 18.65 23.26 31.83
N GLU A 241 19.94 23.62 31.93
CA GLU A 241 20.75 24.05 30.77
C GLU A 241 20.73 23.04 29.62
N GLN A 242 20.79 21.74 29.94
CA GLN A 242 20.73 20.66 28.94
C GLN A 242 19.41 20.65 28.17
N GLY A 243 18.31 21.10 28.79
CA GLY A 243 17.02 21.27 28.13
C GLY A 243 17.09 22.34 27.04
N GLN A 244 17.80 23.44 27.28
CA GLN A 244 18.02 24.50 26.29
C GLN A 244 18.90 24.02 25.13
N MET A 245 19.95 23.24 25.41
CA MET A 245 20.79 22.63 24.39
C MET A 245 19.98 21.71 23.47
N ILE A 246 19.11 20.87 24.05
CA ILE A 246 18.25 19.96 23.31
C ILE A 246 17.18 20.72 22.51
N ALA A 247 16.59 21.77 23.08
CA ALA A 247 15.66 22.64 22.37
C ALA A 247 16.32 23.27 21.12
N ALA A 248 17.55 23.79 21.24
CA ALA A 248 18.31 24.31 20.11
C ALA A 248 18.65 23.23 19.06
N PHE A 249 18.92 22.00 19.49
CA PHE A 249 19.11 20.88 18.57
C PHE A 249 17.82 20.54 17.81
N LEU A 250 16.67 20.52 18.49
CA LEU A 250 15.37 20.24 17.87
C LEU A 250 14.94 21.32 16.89
N HIS A 251 15.21 22.58 17.22
CA HIS A 251 14.98 23.73 16.34
C HIS A 251 15.63 23.52 14.97
N ASP A 252 16.90 23.12 14.95
CA ASP A 252 17.64 22.87 13.72
C ASP A 252 17.23 21.57 13.04
N LEU A 253 16.92 20.52 13.82
CA LEU A 253 16.45 19.24 13.29
C LEU A 253 15.11 19.39 12.56
N ARG A 254 14.23 20.26 13.06
CA ARG A 254 12.94 20.62 12.45
C ARG A 254 13.12 21.09 11.00
N GLY A 255 14.08 21.98 10.76
CA GLY A 255 14.43 22.44 9.40
C GLY A 255 15.01 21.34 8.49
N ALA A 256 15.43 20.20 9.05
CA ALA A 256 15.98 19.06 8.34
C ALA A 256 14.99 17.89 8.15
N ILE A 257 13.71 18.09 8.46
CA ILE A 257 12.63 17.12 8.23
C ILE A 257 12.19 17.20 6.76
N HIS A 258 12.98 16.59 5.90
CA HIS A 258 12.72 16.50 4.46
C HIS A 258 13.15 15.11 3.94
N PRO A 259 12.86 14.72 2.68
CA PRO A 259 13.10 13.37 2.18
C PRO A 259 14.56 13.10 1.83
N GLY A 260 15.44 14.10 1.92
CA GLY A 260 16.88 13.94 1.77
C GLY A 260 17.51 13.34 3.03
N ASN A 261 18.76 12.89 2.92
CA ASN A 261 19.47 12.32 4.05
C ASN A 261 20.47 13.32 4.65
N THR A 262 20.09 13.89 5.79
CA THR A 262 20.92 14.79 6.61
C THR A 262 21.35 14.11 7.92
N ALA A 263 21.09 12.82 8.09
CA ALA A 263 21.24 12.12 9.36
C ALA A 263 22.66 12.20 9.93
N HIS A 264 23.68 12.06 9.07
CA HIS A 264 25.07 12.07 9.50
C HIS A 264 25.49 13.41 10.13
N LYS A 265 24.96 14.54 9.64
CA LYS A 265 25.20 15.87 10.21
C LYS A 265 24.65 15.96 11.63
N PHE A 266 23.41 15.51 11.84
CA PHE A 266 22.76 15.58 13.14
C PHE A 266 23.28 14.53 14.14
N LEU A 267 23.69 13.34 13.68
CA LEU A 267 24.34 12.34 14.52
C LEU A 267 25.65 12.87 15.10
N LYS A 268 26.50 13.49 14.27
CA LYS A 268 27.74 14.14 14.73
C LYS A 268 27.48 15.22 15.78
N ARG A 269 26.45 16.04 15.56
CA ARG A 269 26.06 17.07 16.53
C ARG A 269 25.54 16.47 17.83
N LEU A 270 24.79 15.38 17.77
CA LEU A 270 24.28 14.68 18.95
C LEU A 270 25.42 14.09 19.80
N VAL A 271 26.44 13.52 19.16
CA VAL A 271 27.67 13.06 19.83
C VAL A 271 28.37 14.22 20.55
N LYS A 272 28.63 15.34 19.86
CA LYS A 272 29.27 16.52 20.46
C LYS A 272 28.48 17.08 21.65
N MET A 273 27.15 17.16 21.50
CA MET A 273 26.27 17.60 22.58
C MET A 273 26.30 16.65 23.77
N ARG A 274 26.47 15.34 23.55
CA ARG A 274 26.62 14.36 24.64
C ARG A 274 27.95 14.57 25.38
N GLU A 275 29.05 14.76 24.64
CA GLU A 275 30.37 15.08 25.22
C GLU A 275 30.30 16.35 26.08
N GLU A 276 29.68 17.42 25.56
CA GLU A 276 29.47 18.67 26.31
C GLU A 276 28.68 18.45 27.61
N ILE A 277 27.64 17.61 27.59
CA ILE A 277 26.83 17.29 28.79
C ILE A 277 27.61 16.44 29.79
N GLU A 278 28.48 15.55 29.33
CA GLU A 278 29.31 14.69 30.20
C GLU A 278 30.40 15.48 30.95
N GLU A 279 30.86 16.61 30.39
CA GLU A 279 31.84 17.50 31.04
C GLU A 279 31.21 18.46 32.08
N MET A 280 29.88 18.56 32.14
CA MET A 280 29.18 19.44 33.08
C MET A 280 29.27 18.93 34.53
N GLU A 281 29.13 19.84 35.49
CA GLU A 281 29.07 19.48 36.92
C GLU A 281 27.93 18.49 37.21
N LEU A 282 28.16 17.57 38.16
CA LEU A 282 27.15 16.59 38.56
C LEU A 282 25.89 17.27 39.11
N PRO A 283 24.70 16.66 38.94
CA PRO A 283 23.47 17.20 39.50
C PRO A 283 23.56 17.29 41.03
N THR A 284 23.16 18.44 41.57
CA THR A 284 23.23 18.75 43.00
C THR A 284 21.97 18.32 43.75
N THR A 285 20.83 18.26 43.05
CA THR A 285 19.54 17.85 43.60
C THR A 285 19.00 16.61 42.88
N ARG A 286 18.05 15.95 43.53
CA ARG A 286 17.37 14.79 42.94
C ARG A 286 16.51 15.20 41.74
N GLU A 287 15.82 16.33 41.85
CA GLU A 287 14.99 16.91 40.80
C GLU A 287 15.83 17.23 39.55
N GLU A 288 17.02 17.80 39.76
CA GLU A 288 17.98 18.06 38.69
C GLU A 288 18.50 16.75 38.06
N PHE A 289 18.80 15.74 38.87
CA PHE A 289 19.19 14.41 38.38
C PHE A 289 18.08 13.78 37.52
N GLU A 290 16.83 13.80 37.99
CA GLU A 290 15.69 13.23 37.26
C GLU A 290 15.44 13.95 35.92
N ALA A 291 15.53 15.29 35.91
CA ALA A 291 15.42 16.09 34.69
C ALA A 291 16.55 15.76 33.69
N ARG A 292 17.81 15.75 34.15
CA ARG A 292 18.96 15.42 33.30
C ARG A 292 18.90 13.97 32.78
N ALA A 293 18.46 13.02 33.60
CA ALA A 293 18.29 11.62 33.18
C ALA A 293 17.23 11.47 32.08
N ALA A 294 16.09 12.17 32.21
CA ALA A 294 15.04 12.16 31.19
C ALA A 294 15.56 12.72 29.84
N LEU A 295 16.31 13.82 29.90
CA LEU A 295 16.96 14.43 28.73
C LEU A 295 18.02 13.53 28.10
N PHE A 296 18.80 12.80 28.91
CA PHE A 296 19.79 11.85 28.38
C PHE A 296 19.12 10.67 27.68
N ILE A 297 18.01 10.16 28.22
CA ILE A 297 17.21 9.13 27.54
C ILE A 297 16.66 9.70 26.23
N PHE A 298 16.15 10.94 26.22
CA PHE A 298 15.69 11.60 25.01
C PHE A 298 16.79 11.67 23.93
N LEU A 299 18.03 12.00 24.30
CA LEU A 299 19.16 12.01 23.36
C LEU A 299 19.41 10.63 22.73
N GLY A 300 19.38 9.56 23.53
CA GLY A 300 19.54 8.19 23.02
C GLY A 300 18.42 7.78 22.05
N GLU A 301 17.20 8.24 22.31
CA GLU A 301 16.04 8.03 21.44
C GLU A 301 16.17 8.80 20.12
N MET A 302 16.63 10.05 20.18
CA MET A 302 16.90 10.85 18.99
C MET A 302 18.07 10.33 18.15
N GLU A 303 19.04 9.67 18.77
CA GLU A 303 20.09 8.94 18.06
C GLU A 303 19.48 7.82 17.21
N GLN A 304 18.57 7.01 17.78
CA GLN A 304 17.85 5.96 17.03
C GLN A 304 16.99 6.56 15.89
N TYR A 305 16.32 7.69 16.13
CA TYR A 305 15.55 8.41 15.12
C TYR A 305 16.41 8.78 13.90
N LEU A 306 17.63 9.23 14.14
CA LEU A 306 18.58 9.61 13.08
C LEU A 306 19.24 8.40 12.43
N VAL A 307 19.57 7.36 13.20
CA VAL A 307 20.10 6.09 12.67
C VAL A 307 19.12 5.48 11.67
N ILE A 308 17.82 5.47 11.98
CA ILE A 308 16.76 5.03 11.05
C ILE A 308 16.81 5.84 9.74
N LYS A 309 16.96 7.18 9.82
CA LYS A 309 17.10 8.04 8.64
C LYS A 309 18.40 7.77 7.87
N SER A 310 19.48 7.39 8.54
CA SER A 310 20.79 7.16 7.91
C SER A 310 20.77 6.02 6.90
N TYR A 311 19.98 4.98 7.15
CA TYR A 311 19.80 3.85 6.22
C TYR A 311 18.94 4.19 5.00
N PHE A 312 18.23 5.33 5.02
CA PHE A 312 17.43 5.79 3.89
C PHE A 312 18.29 6.60 2.91
N LYS A 313 18.37 6.16 1.65
CA LYS A 313 19.20 6.81 0.61
C LYS A 313 18.68 8.18 0.16
N GLY A 314 17.48 8.56 0.60
CA GLY A 314 16.82 9.81 0.23
C GLY A 314 15.96 9.68 -1.02
N ILE A 315 14.94 10.54 -1.15
CA ILE A 315 14.24 10.76 -2.42
C ILE A 315 14.91 11.96 -3.07
N LYS A 316 15.59 11.76 -4.21
CA LYS A 316 16.06 12.89 -5.03
C LYS A 316 14.82 13.55 -5.62
N SER A 317 14.64 14.86 -5.42
CA SER A 317 13.68 15.60 -6.24
C SER A 317 14.07 15.38 -7.69
N PRO A 318 13.14 15.01 -8.59
CA PRO A 318 13.41 15.12 -10.01
C PRO A 318 13.78 16.58 -10.29
N ALA A 319 14.92 16.76 -10.94
CA ALA A 319 15.44 18.06 -11.35
C ALA A 319 14.48 18.77 -12.31
#